data_AF-A0A2K3UW48-F1
#
_entry.id   AF-A0A2K3UW48-F1
#
_cell.length_a   1.000
_cell.length_b   1.000
_cell.length_c   1.000
_cell.angle_alpha   90.00
_cell.angle_beta   90.00
_cell.angle_gamma   90.00
#
_symmetry.space_group_name_H-M   'P 1'
#
loop_
_entity.id
_entity.type
_entity.pdbx_description
1 polymer ?
#
loop_
_entity_poly.entity_id
_entity_poly.type
_entity_poly.pdbx_seq_one_letter_code
_entity_poly.pdbx_strand_id
1 'polypeptide(L)'
;MSTPGTPGMSEHFDMEPLEKRSLGEHIARHIQGLLLDGSIRPGDTLPSQRELAQRYGTSVAAVREAISILSASGVLDARPGRGTVILPVTQQAPSINLWLGAVHDEAEAHAFLDTRQVLEHYTIAQAALHAMPEQHTELLEHLHRMRDAQGEPEAFIQADLALHMAIARAAGNPVVLRLLRAIHMPLANLLRAISTDLMQRGRFPALYTTHEQIIHGIIRRDPDSATRAFDHMLDQTTEGGTLERALGLPDLPEAPLGPEFLEDLHWNLTRLIGPMAEVLIPEAASELGLDPDAVTRSHLGRYLGNLARQLPDGKQAEWHALSGLLEKRYG
;
A
#
# COMPACT_ATOMS: atom_id res chain seq x y z
N MET A 1 -47.22 -40.42 -37.24
CA MET A 1 -47.72 -39.18 -36.61
C MET A 1 -46.80 -38.89 -35.45
N SER A 2 -45.77 -38.10 -35.70
CA SER A 2 -44.71 -37.78 -34.74
C SER A 2 -45.03 -36.43 -34.09
N THR A 3 -44.93 -36.39 -32.77
CA THR A 3 -45.13 -35.24 -31.89
C THR A 3 -44.14 -34.10 -32.22
N PRO A 4 -44.55 -32.82 -32.25
CA PRO A 4 -43.61 -31.73 -32.26
C PRO A 4 -43.13 -31.45 -30.84
N GLY A 5 -41.84 -31.69 -30.59
CA GLY A 5 -41.16 -31.32 -29.36
C GLY A 5 -41.05 -29.81 -29.21
N THR A 6 -41.37 -29.34 -28.01
CA THR A 6 -41.19 -27.97 -27.54
C THR A 6 -39.70 -27.61 -27.50
N PRO A 7 -39.23 -26.48 -28.05
CA PRO A 7 -37.86 -26.04 -27.82
C PRO A 7 -37.76 -25.46 -26.41
N GLY A 8 -36.97 -26.13 -25.55
CA GLY A 8 -36.61 -25.62 -24.25
C GLY A 8 -35.71 -24.39 -24.41
N MET A 9 -36.21 -23.23 -24.01
CA MET A 9 -35.37 -22.07 -23.70
C MET A 9 -34.78 -22.30 -22.30
N SER A 10 -33.58 -22.87 -22.24
CA SER A 10 -32.71 -22.70 -21.08
C SER A 10 -31.95 -21.38 -21.28
N GLU A 11 -32.53 -20.28 -20.81
CA GLU A 11 -31.80 -19.04 -20.59
C GLU A 11 -30.75 -19.30 -19.52
N HIS A 12 -29.48 -19.39 -19.93
CA HIS A 12 -28.35 -19.26 -19.02
C HIS A 12 -28.39 -17.85 -18.42
N PHE A 13 -28.79 -17.75 -17.15
CA PHE A 13 -28.62 -16.51 -16.39
C PHE A 13 -27.15 -16.41 -15.97
N ASP A 14 -26.33 -15.85 -16.85
CA ASP A 14 -25.00 -15.37 -16.49
C ASP A 14 -25.16 -14.08 -15.68
N MET A 15 -24.99 -14.20 -14.36
CA MET A 15 -24.97 -13.05 -13.45
C MET A 15 -23.52 -12.58 -13.34
N GLU A 16 -23.16 -11.54 -14.09
CA GLU A 16 -21.92 -10.80 -13.81
C GLU A 16 -22.04 -10.08 -12.45
N PRO A 17 -21.00 -10.12 -11.60
CA PRO A 17 -21.02 -9.40 -10.33
C PRO A 17 -21.13 -7.90 -10.58
N LEU A 18 -22.21 -7.29 -10.08
CA LEU A 18 -22.33 -5.84 -10.05
C LEU A 18 -21.57 -5.29 -8.85
N GLU A 19 -20.39 -4.71 -9.07
CA GLU A 19 -19.81 -3.76 -8.12
C GLU A 19 -20.64 -2.47 -8.13
N LYS A 20 -21.71 -2.45 -7.33
CA LYS A 20 -22.41 -1.22 -6.95
C LYS A 20 -22.34 -1.09 -5.45
N ARG A 21 -21.57 -0.10 -4.99
CA ARG A 21 -21.48 0.28 -3.56
C ARG A 21 -22.88 0.43 -2.98
N SER A 22 -23.11 -0.15 -1.82
CA SER A 22 -24.42 -0.10 -1.19
C SER A 22 -24.69 1.32 -0.65
N LEU A 23 -25.97 1.68 -0.53
CA LEU A 23 -26.35 2.95 0.06
C LEU A 23 -25.94 3.02 1.54
N GLY A 24 -25.84 1.87 2.22
CA GLY A 24 -25.31 1.77 3.58
C GLY A 24 -23.83 2.16 3.67
N GLU A 25 -23.01 1.75 2.72
CA GLU A 25 -21.59 2.12 2.66
C GLU A 25 -21.39 3.64 2.46
N HIS A 26 -22.23 4.28 1.64
CA HIS A 26 -22.19 5.74 1.49
C HIS A 26 -22.51 6.48 2.80
N ILE A 27 -23.53 6.01 3.52
CA ILE A 27 -23.93 6.62 4.81
C ILE A 27 -22.84 6.42 5.86
N ALA A 28 -22.24 5.22 5.90
CA ALA A 28 -21.13 4.94 6.82
C ALA A 28 -19.96 5.91 6.62
N ARG A 29 -19.56 6.15 5.36
CA ARG A 29 -18.51 7.12 5.01
C ARG A 29 -18.85 8.55 5.40
N HIS A 30 -20.08 8.99 5.17
CA HIS A 30 -20.47 10.34 5.57
C HIS A 30 -20.42 10.53 7.09
N ILE A 31 -20.92 9.56 7.87
CA ILE A 31 -20.83 9.59 9.33
C ILE A 31 -19.37 9.61 9.79
N GLN A 32 -18.48 8.87 9.13
CA GLN A 32 -17.05 8.95 9.42
C GLN A 32 -16.53 10.34 9.16
N GLY A 33 -16.81 10.96 8.00
CA GLY A 33 -16.40 12.33 7.65
C GLY A 33 -16.72 13.34 8.76
N LEU A 34 -17.93 13.27 9.30
CA LEU A 34 -18.39 14.12 10.42
C LEU A 34 -17.56 13.91 11.71
N LEU A 35 -16.98 12.73 11.92
CA LEU A 35 -16.13 12.46 13.08
C LEU A 35 -14.77 13.17 12.97
N LEU A 36 -14.30 13.48 11.76
CA LEU A 36 -12.93 14.00 11.56
C LEU A 36 -12.89 15.50 11.42
N ASP A 37 -13.90 16.05 10.75
CA ASP A 37 -14.11 17.49 10.80
C ASP A 37 -14.54 17.94 12.20
N GLY A 38 -14.86 16.99 13.09
CA GLY A 38 -15.16 17.22 14.50
C GLY A 38 -16.61 17.63 14.76
N SER A 39 -17.49 17.52 13.75
CA SER A 39 -18.93 17.77 13.86
C SER A 39 -19.62 16.81 14.83
N ILE A 40 -19.11 15.57 14.94
CA ILE A 40 -19.47 14.60 15.97
C ILE A 40 -18.20 14.13 16.68
N ARG A 41 -18.30 13.75 17.95
CA ARG A 41 -17.15 13.44 18.81
C ARG A 41 -17.30 12.08 19.48
N PRO A 42 -16.18 11.42 19.84
CA PRO A 42 -16.25 10.25 20.70
C PRO A 42 -17.04 10.52 21.98
N GLY A 43 -17.94 9.61 22.33
CA GLY A 43 -18.89 9.75 23.42
C GLY A 43 -20.27 10.28 22.98
N ASP A 44 -20.39 10.91 21.81
CA ASP A 44 -21.68 11.36 21.29
C ASP A 44 -22.58 10.18 20.95
N THR A 45 -23.89 10.41 20.97
CA THR A 45 -24.91 9.43 20.59
C THR A 45 -25.53 9.85 19.27
N LEU A 46 -25.51 8.96 18.27
CA LEU A 46 -26.14 9.22 16.99
C LEU A 46 -27.67 9.29 17.14
N PRO A 47 -28.36 10.08 16.28
CA PRO A 47 -29.81 10.04 16.16
C PRO A 47 -30.32 8.61 15.91
N SER A 48 -31.61 8.38 16.20
CA SER A 48 -32.20 7.06 15.99
C SER A 48 -32.12 6.63 14.51
N GLN A 49 -32.11 5.32 14.23
CA GLN A 49 -32.02 4.82 12.84
C GLN A 49 -33.13 5.37 11.94
N ARG A 50 -34.34 5.59 12.49
CA ARG A 50 -35.47 6.19 11.77
C ARG A 50 -35.22 7.66 11.44
N GLU A 51 -34.64 8.40 12.37
CA GLU A 51 -34.31 9.81 12.18
C GLU A 51 -33.15 10.00 11.20
N LEU A 52 -32.11 9.17 11.30
CA LEU A 52 -31.04 9.11 10.31
C LEU A 52 -31.59 8.78 8.92
N ALA A 53 -32.50 7.80 8.82
CA ALA A 53 -33.13 7.46 7.53
C ALA A 53 -33.90 8.63 6.94
N GLN A 54 -34.60 9.40 7.77
CA GLN A 54 -35.29 10.63 7.35
C GLN A 54 -34.31 11.72 6.90
N ARG A 55 -33.23 11.95 7.66
CA ARG A 55 -32.21 12.97 7.35
C ARG A 55 -31.45 12.65 6.06
N TYR A 56 -31.13 11.38 5.83
CA TYR A 56 -30.46 10.92 4.62
C TYR A 56 -31.42 10.65 3.45
N GLY A 57 -32.74 10.77 3.64
CA GLY A 57 -33.73 10.47 2.59
C GLY A 57 -33.70 9.02 2.10
N THR A 58 -33.44 8.06 2.99
CA THR A 58 -33.20 6.64 2.66
C THR A 58 -34.09 5.68 3.47
N SER A 59 -33.93 4.38 3.23
CA SER A 59 -34.55 3.32 4.04
C SER A 59 -33.81 3.10 5.37
N VAL A 60 -34.57 2.68 6.39
CA VAL A 60 -33.99 2.25 7.68
C VAL A 60 -33.04 1.06 7.51
N ALA A 61 -33.25 0.21 6.49
CA ALA A 61 -32.38 -0.91 6.19
C ALA A 61 -30.97 -0.46 5.78
N ALA A 62 -30.84 0.57 4.93
CA ALA A 62 -29.55 1.14 4.53
C ALA A 62 -28.82 1.79 5.71
N VAL A 63 -29.55 2.48 6.60
CA VAL A 63 -28.95 3.03 7.83
C VAL A 63 -28.50 1.93 8.79
N ARG A 64 -29.27 0.85 8.92
CA ARG A 64 -28.90 -0.30 9.74
C ARG A 64 -27.64 -0.98 9.21
N GLU A 65 -27.52 -1.09 7.90
CA GLU A 65 -26.29 -1.58 7.23
C GLU A 65 -25.10 -0.67 7.55
N ALA A 66 -25.25 0.65 7.42
CA ALA A 66 -24.20 1.62 7.80
C ALA A 66 -23.75 1.46 9.26
N ILE A 67 -24.71 1.38 10.20
CA ILE A 67 -24.40 1.18 11.62
C ILE A 67 -23.72 -0.17 11.86
N SER A 68 -24.13 -1.22 11.14
CA SER A 68 -23.49 -2.53 11.23
C SER A 68 -22.02 -2.48 10.78
N ILE A 69 -21.74 -1.82 9.67
CA ILE A 69 -20.36 -1.60 9.15
C ILE A 69 -19.52 -0.84 10.20
N LEU A 70 -20.07 0.25 10.73
CA LEU A 70 -19.38 1.08 11.72
C LEU A 70 -19.21 0.41 13.09
N SER A 71 -20.12 -0.49 13.47
CA SER A 71 -20.01 -1.26 14.71
C SER A 71 -19.00 -2.40 14.57
N ALA A 72 -18.98 -3.08 13.43
CA ALA A 72 -17.98 -4.11 13.12
C ALA A 72 -16.55 -3.56 13.08
N SER A 73 -16.39 -2.30 12.69
CA SER A 73 -15.11 -1.57 12.70
C SER A 73 -14.79 -0.89 14.04
N GLY A 74 -15.60 -1.10 15.08
CA GLY A 74 -15.33 -0.57 16.42
C GLY A 74 -15.40 0.96 16.53
N VAL A 75 -16.04 1.63 15.57
CA VAL A 75 -16.31 3.07 15.62
C VAL A 75 -17.56 3.36 16.45
N LEU A 76 -18.54 2.46 16.39
CA LEU A 76 -19.81 2.58 17.11
C LEU A 76 -20.05 1.39 18.04
N ASP A 77 -20.76 1.65 19.15
CA ASP A 77 -21.39 0.63 19.98
C ASP A 77 -22.92 0.80 19.88
N ALA A 78 -23.56 -0.11 19.16
CA ALA A 78 -25.01 -0.13 19.00
C ALA A 78 -25.64 -1.14 19.96
N ARG A 79 -26.23 -0.65 21.06
CA ARG A 79 -26.92 -1.52 22.04
C ARG A 79 -28.44 -1.32 22.02
N PRO A 80 -29.23 -2.40 22.06
CA PRO A 80 -30.67 -2.30 22.23
C PRO A 80 -31.03 -1.44 23.45
N GLY A 81 -31.82 -0.38 23.25
CA GLY A 81 -32.31 0.49 24.32
C GLY A 81 -31.37 1.60 24.82
N ARG A 82 -30.09 1.64 24.41
CA ARG A 82 -29.15 2.73 24.78
C ARG A 82 -28.78 3.67 23.62
N GLY A 83 -29.24 3.37 22.41
CA GLY A 83 -28.85 4.11 21.21
C GLY A 83 -27.51 3.64 20.66
N THR A 84 -26.98 4.39 19.70
CA THR A 84 -25.71 4.10 19.03
C THR A 84 -24.68 5.14 19.45
N VAL A 85 -23.66 4.73 20.19
CA VAL A 85 -22.66 5.63 20.79
C VAL A 85 -21.36 5.57 20.01
N ILE A 86 -20.71 6.71 19.82
CA ILE A 86 -19.39 6.81 19.18
C ILE A 86 -18.31 6.42 20.19
N LEU A 87 -17.48 5.43 19.85
CA LEU A 87 -16.45 4.93 20.73
C LEU A 87 -15.18 5.82 20.72
N PRO A 88 -14.46 5.96 21.85
CA PRO A 88 -13.13 6.56 21.86
C PRO A 88 -12.13 5.72 21.07
N VAL A 89 -11.21 6.38 20.39
CA VAL A 89 -10.03 5.74 19.78
C VAL A 89 -9.15 5.19 20.91
N THR A 90 -9.45 3.97 21.37
CA THR A 90 -8.68 3.26 22.39
C THR A 90 -7.55 2.45 21.74
N GLN A 91 -6.62 1.92 22.54
CA GLN A 91 -5.43 1.17 22.10
C GLN A 91 -5.72 -0.10 21.26
N GLN A 92 -7.00 -0.44 21.07
CA GLN A 92 -7.49 -1.54 20.23
C GLN A 92 -8.37 -1.05 19.06
N ALA A 93 -8.46 0.25 18.78
CA ALA A 93 -9.45 0.76 17.84
C ALA A 93 -9.11 0.44 16.38
N PRO A 94 -10.02 -0.25 15.65
CA PRO A 94 -10.02 -0.38 14.20
C PRO A 94 -10.44 0.93 13.49
N SER A 95 -10.35 2.08 14.17
CA SER A 95 -10.92 3.36 13.71
C SER A 95 -10.17 4.00 12.55
N ILE A 96 -8.91 3.63 12.27
CA ILE A 96 -8.18 4.03 11.06
C ILE A 96 -8.27 2.98 9.93
N ASN A 97 -8.64 1.73 10.22
CA ASN A 97 -8.90 0.73 9.16
C ASN A 97 -10.06 1.16 8.23
N LEU A 98 -10.81 2.17 8.66
CA LEU A 98 -11.93 2.78 7.97
C LEU A 98 -11.58 4.13 7.31
N TRP A 99 -10.51 4.78 7.77
CA TRP A 99 -9.89 5.97 7.15
C TRP A 99 -9.21 5.61 5.84
N LEU A 100 -8.57 4.44 5.87
CA LEU A 100 -7.94 3.81 4.73
C LEU A 100 -8.86 2.68 4.27
N GLY A 101 -10.10 3.03 3.94
CA GLY A 101 -10.98 2.10 3.22
C GLY A 101 -10.29 1.56 1.96
N ALA A 102 -10.86 0.50 1.37
CA ALA A 102 -10.29 -0.19 0.20
C ALA A 102 -9.73 0.82 -0.80
N VAL A 103 -8.40 0.94 -0.89
CA VAL A 103 -7.67 1.76 -1.87
C VAL A 103 -8.49 1.88 -3.15
N HIS A 104 -9.02 3.08 -3.40
CA HIS A 104 -10.10 3.24 -4.38
C HIS A 104 -9.59 3.36 -5.81
N ASP A 105 -8.36 3.86 -5.96
CA ASP A 105 -7.67 4.03 -7.21
C ASP A 105 -6.16 3.91 -7.02
N GLU A 106 -5.44 3.89 -8.13
CA GLU A 106 -3.99 3.76 -8.20
C GLU A 106 -3.26 4.89 -7.46
N ALA A 107 -3.74 6.13 -7.54
CA ALA A 107 -3.08 7.27 -6.91
C ALA A 107 -3.16 7.18 -5.39
N GLU A 108 -4.31 6.77 -4.85
CA GLU A 108 -4.48 6.51 -3.42
C GLU A 108 -3.65 5.30 -2.97
N ALA A 109 -3.47 4.29 -3.83
CA ALA A 109 -2.62 3.12 -3.57
C ALA A 109 -1.15 3.52 -3.38
N HIS A 110 -0.64 4.34 -4.29
CA HIS A 110 0.72 4.87 -4.24
C HIS A 110 0.91 5.77 -3.01
N ALA A 111 0.01 6.72 -2.77
CA ALA A 111 0.07 7.59 -1.60
C ALA A 111 0.04 6.80 -0.27
N PHE A 112 -0.69 5.68 -0.24
CA PHE A 112 -0.71 4.76 0.88
C PHE A 112 0.64 4.07 1.07
N LEU A 113 1.26 3.57 0.00
CA LEU A 113 2.58 2.93 0.04
C LEU A 113 3.69 3.93 0.42
N ASP A 114 3.61 5.18 -0.05
CA ASP A 114 4.51 6.26 0.35
C ASP A 114 4.40 6.54 1.86
N THR A 115 3.17 6.59 2.37
CA THR A 115 2.92 6.75 3.81
C THR A 115 3.50 5.58 4.61
N ARG A 116 3.32 4.34 4.12
CA ARG A 116 3.95 3.15 4.72
C ARG A 116 5.48 3.31 4.71
N GLN A 117 6.07 3.74 3.60
CA GLN A 117 7.51 3.85 3.46
C GLN A 117 8.10 4.78 4.53
N VAL A 118 7.51 5.95 4.73
CA VAL A 118 7.95 6.92 5.75
C VAL A 118 7.90 6.32 7.16
N LEU A 119 6.81 5.62 7.51
CA LEU A 119 6.65 5.01 8.82
C LEU A 119 7.65 3.86 9.05
N GLU A 120 7.84 3.02 8.05
CA GLU A 120 8.72 1.85 8.13
C GLU A 120 10.21 2.24 8.10
N HIS A 121 10.59 3.29 7.36
CA HIS A 121 11.93 3.87 7.45
C HIS A 121 12.28 4.27 8.86
N TYR A 122 11.36 4.97 9.53
CA TYR A 122 11.54 5.35 10.92
C TYR A 122 11.67 4.11 11.82
N THR A 123 10.75 3.14 11.73
CA THR A 123 10.79 1.96 12.61
C THR A 123 12.04 1.11 12.38
N ILE A 124 12.44 0.87 11.13
CA ILE A 124 13.63 0.09 10.78
C ILE A 124 14.89 0.78 11.30
N ALA A 125 15.04 2.08 11.05
CA ALA A 125 16.21 2.82 11.53
C ALA A 125 16.27 2.84 13.06
N GLN A 126 15.16 3.10 13.74
CA GLN A 126 15.12 3.09 15.20
C GLN A 126 15.35 1.70 15.79
N ALA A 127 14.82 0.65 15.18
CA ALA A 127 15.10 -0.72 15.59
C ALA A 127 16.59 -1.06 15.44
N ALA A 128 17.22 -0.69 14.33
CA ALA A 128 18.67 -0.88 14.14
C ALA A 128 19.49 -0.17 15.23
N LEU A 129 19.08 1.03 15.65
CA LEU A 129 19.80 1.80 16.65
C LEU A 129 19.54 1.34 18.09
N HIS A 130 18.32 0.88 18.40
CA HIS A 130 17.85 0.75 19.78
C HIS A 130 17.34 -0.64 20.17
N ALA A 131 17.23 -1.59 19.24
CA ALA A 131 16.76 -2.93 19.58
C ALA A 131 17.71 -3.61 20.60
N MET A 132 17.08 -4.31 21.54
CA MET A 132 17.70 -5.12 22.57
C MET A 132 17.91 -6.56 22.05
N PRO A 133 18.85 -7.33 22.64
CA PRO A 133 19.11 -8.71 22.22
C PRO A 133 17.85 -9.59 22.16
N GLU A 134 16.91 -9.43 23.08
CA GLU A 134 15.65 -10.19 23.11
C GLU A 134 14.77 -9.86 21.90
N GLN A 135 14.78 -8.60 21.47
CA GLN A 135 14.05 -8.15 20.28
C GLN A 135 14.73 -8.66 19.00
N HIS A 136 16.06 -8.79 18.97
CA HIS A 136 16.74 -9.45 17.84
C HIS A 136 16.32 -10.92 17.71
N THR A 137 16.21 -11.65 18.84
CA THR A 137 15.70 -13.02 18.84
C THR A 137 14.27 -13.08 18.32
N GLU A 138 13.38 -12.20 18.80
CA GLU A 138 11.99 -12.11 18.31
C GLU A 138 11.97 -11.88 16.78
N LEU A 139 12.75 -10.93 16.27
CA LEU A 139 12.82 -10.64 14.84
C LEU A 139 13.26 -11.85 14.00
N LEU A 140 14.25 -12.61 14.46
CA LEU A 140 14.69 -13.84 13.80
C LEU A 140 13.61 -14.93 13.81
N GLU A 141 12.84 -15.06 14.88
CA GLU A 141 11.70 -15.99 14.93
C GLU A 141 10.62 -15.61 13.92
N HIS A 142 10.32 -14.32 13.79
CA HIS A 142 9.39 -13.83 12.78
C HIS A 142 9.91 -14.08 11.36
N LEU A 143 11.20 -13.86 11.11
CA LEU A 143 11.84 -14.14 9.81
C LEU A 143 11.78 -15.65 9.46
N HIS A 144 12.03 -16.54 10.42
CA HIS A 144 11.90 -17.98 10.21
C HIS A 144 10.46 -18.39 9.87
N ARG A 145 9.47 -17.83 10.55
CA ARG A 145 8.05 -18.07 10.23
C ARG A 145 7.71 -17.63 8.81
N MET A 146 8.30 -16.53 8.34
CA MET A 146 8.14 -16.06 6.97
C MET A 146 8.79 -17.00 5.94
N ARG A 147 9.99 -17.51 6.23
CA ARG A 147 10.66 -18.53 5.39
C ARG A 147 9.77 -19.77 5.21
N ASP A 148 9.23 -20.27 6.31
CA ASP A 148 8.44 -21.50 6.30
C ASP A 148 7.07 -21.30 5.57
N ALA A 149 6.65 -20.04 5.38
CA ALA A 149 5.41 -19.66 4.72
C ALA A 149 5.55 -19.35 3.21
N GLN A 150 6.75 -19.41 2.61
CA GLN A 150 6.99 -19.06 1.19
C GLN A 150 6.15 -19.84 0.16
N GLY A 151 5.55 -20.97 0.55
CA GLY A 151 4.68 -21.77 -0.33
C GLY A 151 3.19 -21.49 -0.21
N GLU A 152 2.77 -20.59 0.69
CA GLU A 152 1.36 -20.27 0.94
C GLU A 152 1.20 -18.74 1.05
N PRO A 153 0.49 -18.09 0.10
CA PRO A 153 0.37 -16.63 0.04
C PRO A 153 -0.18 -15.96 1.30
N GLU A 154 -1.27 -16.47 1.85
CA GLU A 154 -1.91 -15.89 3.03
C GLU A 154 -1.00 -16.02 4.25
N ALA A 155 -0.38 -17.18 4.46
CA ALA A 155 0.57 -17.39 5.54
C ALA A 155 1.79 -16.47 5.38
N PHE A 156 2.28 -16.27 4.15
CA PHE A 156 3.40 -15.36 3.88
C PHE A 156 3.03 -13.91 4.21
N ILE A 157 1.86 -13.43 3.79
CA ILE A 157 1.36 -12.09 4.13
C ILE A 157 1.23 -11.91 5.64
N GLN A 158 0.65 -12.90 6.34
CA GLN A 158 0.52 -12.83 7.80
C GLN A 158 1.89 -12.79 8.49
N ALA A 159 2.87 -13.53 7.98
CA ALA A 159 4.23 -13.51 8.49
C ALA A 159 4.96 -12.18 8.21
N ASP A 160 4.82 -11.62 7.00
CA ASP A 160 5.31 -10.30 6.59
C ASP A 160 4.81 -9.19 7.53
N LEU A 161 3.48 -9.09 7.66
CA LEU A 161 2.84 -8.11 8.52
C LEU A 161 3.26 -8.27 9.99
N ALA A 162 3.35 -9.51 10.47
CA ALA A 162 3.79 -9.79 11.84
C ALA A 162 5.25 -9.38 12.08
N LEU A 163 6.13 -9.56 11.10
CA LEU A 163 7.54 -9.16 11.15
C LEU A 163 7.67 -7.63 11.21
N HIS A 164 7.00 -6.90 10.33
CA HIS A 164 6.97 -5.43 10.35
C HIS A 164 6.43 -4.87 11.67
N MET A 165 5.37 -5.48 12.20
CA MET A 165 4.85 -5.15 13.53
C MET A 165 5.85 -5.42 14.67
N ALA A 166 6.74 -6.42 14.52
CA ALA A 166 7.80 -6.69 15.49
C ALA A 166 8.92 -5.65 15.39
N ILE A 167 9.32 -5.25 14.18
CA ILE A 167 10.26 -4.13 13.95
C ILE A 167 9.73 -2.84 14.60
N ALA A 168 8.45 -2.52 14.38
CA ALA A 168 7.80 -1.36 14.98
C ALA A 168 7.78 -1.39 16.51
N ARG A 169 7.67 -2.58 17.13
CA ARG A 169 7.83 -2.72 18.59
C ARG A 169 9.27 -2.48 19.02
N ALA A 170 10.23 -3.03 18.29
CA ALA A 170 11.67 -2.87 18.56
C ALA A 170 12.13 -1.41 18.44
N ALA A 171 11.49 -0.62 17.57
CA ALA A 171 11.71 0.82 17.43
C ALA A 171 11.34 1.64 18.68
N GLY A 172 10.52 1.09 19.59
CA GLY A 172 10.21 1.71 20.89
C GLY A 172 9.29 2.93 20.87
N ASN A 173 8.77 3.35 19.71
CA ASN A 173 7.83 4.48 19.62
C ASN A 173 6.37 3.99 19.65
N PRO A 174 5.63 4.17 20.76
CA PRO A 174 4.27 3.68 20.89
C PRO A 174 3.26 4.42 20.01
N VAL A 175 3.58 5.62 19.51
CA VAL A 175 2.70 6.36 18.58
C VAL A 175 2.81 5.77 17.18
N VAL A 176 4.03 5.57 16.68
CA VAL A 176 4.25 4.96 15.35
C VAL A 176 3.73 3.52 15.31
N LEU A 177 3.93 2.76 16.38
CA LEU A 177 3.34 1.42 16.51
C LEU A 177 1.80 1.45 16.39
N ARG A 178 1.13 2.45 16.97
CA ARG A 178 -0.32 2.61 16.84
C ARG A 178 -0.73 2.98 15.43
N LEU A 179 0.01 3.85 14.75
CA LEU A 179 -0.22 4.21 13.35
C LEU A 179 -0.06 2.99 12.42
N LEU A 180 0.99 2.20 12.58
CA LEU A 180 1.19 0.98 11.79
C LEU A 180 0.09 -0.07 12.03
N ARG A 181 -0.36 -0.26 13.28
CA ARG A 181 -1.55 -1.09 13.57
C ARG A 181 -2.80 -0.60 12.86
N ALA A 182 -2.95 0.71 12.79
CA ALA A 182 -4.08 1.38 12.20
C ALA A 182 -4.15 1.19 10.67
N ILE A 183 -3.01 1.05 10.00
CA ILE A 183 -2.94 0.79 8.55
C ILE A 183 -2.83 -0.71 8.21
N HIS A 184 -2.74 -1.58 9.22
CA HIS A 184 -2.46 -3.00 9.04
C HIS A 184 -3.52 -3.72 8.20
N MET A 185 -4.81 -3.54 8.48
CA MET A 185 -5.87 -4.23 7.71
C MET A 185 -5.97 -3.73 6.26
N PRO A 186 -5.97 -2.41 5.99
CA PRO A 186 -5.90 -1.88 4.63
C PRO A 186 -4.71 -2.45 3.86
N LEU A 187 -3.54 -2.48 4.51
CA LEU A 187 -2.33 -3.01 3.93
C LEU A 187 -2.43 -4.52 3.67
N ALA A 188 -3.00 -5.30 4.59
CA ALA A 188 -3.21 -6.73 4.40
C ALA A 188 -4.09 -7.04 3.18
N ASN A 189 -5.13 -6.22 2.95
CA ASN A 189 -5.99 -6.38 1.78
C ASN A 189 -5.25 -6.05 0.48
N LEU A 190 -4.46 -4.98 0.49
CA LEU A 190 -3.61 -4.60 -0.65
C LEU A 190 -2.58 -5.69 -0.96
N LEU A 191 -1.84 -6.16 0.05
CA LEU A 191 -0.86 -7.23 -0.09
C LEU A 191 -1.51 -8.53 -0.56
N ARG A 192 -2.74 -8.85 -0.13
CA ARG A 192 -3.48 -10.02 -0.64
C ARG A 192 -3.78 -9.91 -2.13
N ALA A 193 -4.19 -8.74 -2.59
CA ALA A 193 -4.42 -8.49 -4.01
C ALA A 193 -3.12 -8.66 -4.82
N ILE A 194 -1.99 -8.14 -4.32
CA ILE A 194 -0.66 -8.22 -4.95
C ILE A 194 -0.07 -9.65 -4.87
N SER A 195 -0.34 -10.38 -3.78
CA SER A 195 0.28 -11.69 -3.49
C SER A 195 0.01 -12.76 -4.54
N THR A 196 -1.15 -12.67 -5.22
CA THR A 196 -1.51 -13.61 -6.28
C THR A 196 -0.58 -13.44 -7.49
N ASP A 197 -0.32 -12.19 -7.89
CA ASP A 197 0.63 -11.86 -8.97
C ASP A 197 2.07 -12.20 -8.57
N LEU A 198 2.47 -11.87 -7.34
CA LEU A 198 3.79 -12.22 -6.81
C LEU A 198 4.03 -13.74 -6.78
N MET A 199 3.02 -14.53 -6.39
CA MET A 199 3.13 -15.99 -6.40
C MET A 199 3.21 -16.54 -7.82
N GLN A 200 2.36 -16.07 -8.74
CA GLN A 200 2.40 -16.48 -10.16
C GLN A 200 3.76 -16.19 -10.80
N ARG A 201 4.41 -15.10 -10.40
CA ARG A 201 5.72 -14.68 -10.87
C ARG A 201 6.90 -15.26 -10.07
N GLY A 202 6.63 -16.09 -9.05
CA GLY A 202 7.65 -16.72 -8.23
C GLY A 202 8.53 -15.74 -7.45
N ARG A 203 7.97 -14.61 -6.98
CA ARG A 203 8.71 -13.51 -6.34
C ARG A 203 8.89 -13.64 -4.82
N PHE A 204 8.19 -14.57 -4.15
CA PHE A 204 8.33 -14.78 -2.70
C PHE A 204 9.75 -15.12 -2.22
N PRO A 205 10.59 -15.88 -2.95
CA PRO A 205 12.00 -16.06 -2.61
C PRO A 205 12.81 -14.77 -2.58
N ALA A 206 12.58 -13.88 -3.55
CA ALA A 206 13.23 -12.57 -3.61
C ALA A 206 12.76 -11.68 -2.44
N LEU A 207 11.45 -11.65 -2.17
CA LEU A 207 10.88 -10.89 -1.05
C LEU A 207 11.37 -11.40 0.31
N TYR A 208 11.49 -12.71 0.53
CA TYR A 208 12.11 -13.22 1.74
C TYR A 208 13.56 -12.75 1.87
N THR A 209 14.31 -12.75 0.77
CA THR A 209 15.72 -12.33 0.78
C THR A 209 15.87 -10.87 1.18
N THR A 210 14.97 -9.99 0.72
CA THR A 210 14.99 -8.58 1.15
C THR A 210 14.60 -8.40 2.61
N HIS A 211 13.63 -9.16 3.13
CA HIS A 211 13.32 -9.19 4.56
C HIS A 211 14.51 -9.65 5.40
N GLU A 212 15.21 -10.69 4.97
CA GLU A 212 16.41 -11.19 5.64
C GLU A 212 17.50 -10.11 5.69
N GLN A 213 17.69 -9.35 4.60
CA GLN A 213 18.63 -8.22 4.56
C GLN A 213 18.26 -7.11 5.54
N ILE A 214 16.97 -6.75 5.66
CA ILE A 214 16.50 -5.77 6.65
C ILE A 214 16.86 -6.23 8.07
N ILE A 215 16.49 -7.47 8.43
CA ILE A 215 16.71 -8.00 9.78
C ILE A 215 18.20 -8.10 10.09
N HIS A 216 19.02 -8.52 9.13
CA HIS A 216 20.46 -8.53 9.29
C HIS A 216 21.04 -7.11 9.46
N GLY A 217 20.52 -6.11 8.74
CA GLY A 217 20.90 -4.70 8.93
C GLY A 217 20.56 -4.21 10.33
N ILE A 218 19.35 -4.51 10.83
CA ILE A 218 18.93 -4.20 12.20
C ILE A 218 19.87 -4.84 13.23
N ILE A 219 20.15 -6.14 13.11
CA ILE A 219 21.01 -6.88 14.05
C ILE A 219 22.44 -6.33 14.06
N ARG A 220 22.96 -5.91 12.90
CA ARG A 220 24.28 -5.29 12.75
C ARG A 220 24.33 -3.82 13.19
N ARG A 221 23.18 -3.25 13.57
CA ARG A 221 23.01 -1.83 13.91
C ARG A 221 23.41 -0.90 12.76
N ASP A 222 23.10 -1.31 11.53
CA ASP A 222 23.32 -0.55 10.30
C ASP A 222 21.97 -0.07 9.75
N PRO A 223 21.48 1.11 10.20
CA PRO A 223 20.18 1.62 9.76
C PRO A 223 20.15 1.88 8.26
N ASP A 224 21.25 2.35 7.67
CA ASP A 224 21.30 2.70 6.25
C ASP A 224 21.21 1.47 5.35
N SER A 225 21.88 0.37 5.73
CA SER A 225 21.74 -0.89 5.00
C SER A 225 20.33 -1.47 5.17
N ALA A 226 19.73 -1.34 6.34
CA ALA A 226 18.39 -1.87 6.61
C ALA A 226 17.30 -1.12 5.83
N THR A 227 17.36 0.22 5.79
CA THR A 227 16.40 1.04 5.04
C THR A 227 16.54 0.85 3.53
N ARG A 228 17.76 0.78 3.00
CA ARG A 228 17.98 0.45 1.57
C ARG A 228 17.42 -0.91 1.16
N ALA A 229 17.55 -1.92 2.03
CA ALA A 229 16.97 -3.24 1.77
C ALA A 229 15.43 -3.20 1.74
N PHE A 230 14.83 -2.33 2.57
CA PHE A 230 13.39 -2.09 2.55
C PHE A 230 12.91 -1.32 1.33
N ASP A 231 13.66 -0.32 0.86
CA ASP A 231 13.35 0.36 -0.40
C ASP A 231 13.35 -0.62 -1.57
N HIS A 232 14.37 -1.48 -1.64
CA HIS A 232 14.43 -2.51 -2.67
C HIS A 232 13.25 -3.50 -2.60
N MET A 233 12.76 -3.82 -1.40
CA MET A 233 11.57 -4.64 -1.23
C MET A 233 10.31 -3.94 -1.73
N LEU A 234 10.11 -2.66 -1.38
CA LEU A 234 8.95 -1.90 -1.86
C LEU A 234 8.95 -1.81 -3.38
N ASP A 235 10.11 -1.52 -3.99
CA ASP A 235 10.28 -1.53 -5.44
C ASP A 235 9.82 -2.88 -6.02
N GLN A 236 10.30 -4.01 -5.48
CA GLN A 236 9.91 -5.35 -5.92
C GLN A 236 8.40 -5.62 -5.84
N THR A 237 7.70 -5.01 -4.88
CA THR A 237 6.24 -5.16 -4.71
C THR A 237 5.42 -4.28 -5.64
N THR A 238 6.01 -3.21 -6.19
CA THR A 238 5.34 -2.26 -7.09
C THR A 238 5.82 -2.37 -8.55
N GLU A 239 6.77 -3.26 -8.87
CA GLU A 239 7.31 -3.34 -10.24
C GLU A 239 6.27 -3.75 -11.29
N GLY A 240 6.40 -3.14 -12.46
CA GLY A 240 5.85 -3.67 -13.71
C GLY A 240 4.34 -3.81 -13.70
N GLY A 241 3.60 -2.89 -13.08
CA GLY A 241 2.14 -2.90 -13.10
C GLY A 241 1.49 -3.79 -12.02
N THR A 242 2.25 -4.31 -11.06
CA THR A 242 1.74 -5.30 -10.09
C THR A 242 0.66 -4.71 -9.20
N LEU A 243 0.76 -3.43 -8.84
CA LEU A 243 -0.24 -2.74 -8.04
C LEU A 243 -1.53 -2.51 -8.84
N GLU A 244 -1.40 -2.10 -10.08
CA GLU A 244 -2.45 -1.80 -11.04
C GLU A 244 -3.26 -3.07 -11.35
N ARG A 245 -2.56 -4.17 -11.64
CA ARG A 245 -3.18 -5.49 -11.83
C ARG A 245 -3.89 -5.98 -10.56
N ALA A 246 -3.29 -5.78 -9.39
CA ALA A 246 -3.89 -6.15 -8.12
C ALA A 246 -5.19 -5.37 -7.84
N LEU A 247 -5.28 -4.12 -8.29
CA LEU A 247 -6.48 -3.28 -8.17
C LEU A 247 -7.54 -3.57 -9.25
N GLY A 248 -7.29 -4.53 -10.14
CA GLY A 248 -8.20 -4.85 -11.25
C GLY A 248 -8.29 -3.73 -12.30
N LEU A 249 -7.35 -2.79 -12.29
CA LEU A 249 -7.25 -1.77 -13.32
C LEU A 249 -6.72 -2.42 -14.60
N PRO A 250 -7.25 -2.05 -15.78
CA PRO A 250 -6.72 -2.55 -17.03
C PRO A 250 -5.25 -2.17 -17.12
N ASP A 251 -4.40 -3.15 -17.45
CA ASP A 251 -2.98 -2.97 -17.77
C ASP A 251 -2.90 -2.19 -19.09
N LEU A 252 -3.22 -0.89 -19.01
CA LEU A 252 -3.05 0.05 -20.10
C LEU A 252 -1.57 0.39 -20.08
N PRO A 253 -0.80 -0.02 -21.11
CA PRO A 253 0.62 0.33 -21.14
C PRO A 253 0.72 1.85 -21.03
N GLU A 254 1.40 2.32 -19.99
CA GLU A 254 1.71 3.74 -19.89
C GLU A 254 2.41 4.14 -21.19
N ALA A 255 1.93 5.23 -21.80
CA ALA A 255 2.60 5.74 -22.98
C ALA A 255 4.07 6.03 -22.61
N PRO A 256 5.04 5.57 -23.42
CA PRO A 256 6.42 5.98 -23.25
C PRO A 256 6.48 7.50 -23.17
N LEU A 257 7.37 8.02 -22.34
CA LEU A 257 7.54 9.47 -22.20
C LEU A 257 7.90 10.14 -23.54
N GLY A 258 8.34 9.33 -24.51
CA GLY A 258 8.56 9.70 -25.90
C GLY A 258 10.01 10.11 -26.14
N PRO A 259 10.45 10.06 -27.41
CA PRO A 259 11.86 10.30 -27.77
C PRO A 259 12.32 11.71 -27.39
N GLU A 260 11.47 12.73 -27.54
CA GLU A 260 11.81 14.11 -27.17
C GLU A 260 12.11 14.26 -25.67
N PHE A 261 11.35 13.58 -24.81
CA PHE A 261 11.62 13.60 -23.37
C PHE A 261 12.94 12.92 -23.04
N LEU A 262 13.20 11.76 -23.67
CA LEU A 262 14.40 10.98 -23.40
C LEU A 262 15.65 11.69 -23.90
N GLU A 263 15.56 12.40 -25.03
CA GLU A 263 16.61 13.30 -25.50
C GLU A 263 16.85 14.45 -24.52
N ASP A 264 15.80 15.12 -24.04
CA ASP A 264 15.89 16.19 -23.02
C ASP A 264 16.54 15.67 -21.73
N LEU A 265 16.10 14.50 -21.24
CA LEU A 265 16.62 13.87 -20.04
C LEU A 265 18.08 13.46 -20.22
N HIS A 266 18.39 12.77 -21.31
CA HIS A 266 19.74 12.36 -21.67
C HIS A 266 20.67 13.57 -21.77
N TRP A 267 20.25 14.65 -22.43
CA TRP A 267 21.04 15.87 -22.54
C TRP A 267 21.36 16.49 -21.17
N ASN A 268 20.38 16.56 -20.28
CA ASN A 268 20.58 17.10 -18.93
C ASN A 268 21.50 16.20 -18.09
N LEU A 269 21.34 14.88 -18.16
CA LEU A 269 22.19 13.91 -17.48
C LEU A 269 23.64 13.99 -18.00
N THR A 270 23.84 14.03 -19.32
CA THR A 270 25.17 14.18 -19.93
C THR A 270 25.85 15.47 -19.51
N ARG A 271 25.13 16.58 -19.29
CA ARG A 271 25.70 17.81 -18.71
C ARG A 271 26.09 17.67 -17.25
N LEU A 272 25.36 16.86 -16.49
CA LEU A 272 25.61 16.63 -15.07
C LEU A 272 26.86 15.77 -14.85
N ILE A 273 26.93 14.61 -15.51
CA ILE A 273 27.94 13.57 -15.27
C ILE A 273 28.96 13.40 -16.40
N GLY A 274 28.85 14.19 -17.47
CA GLY A 274 29.82 14.18 -18.57
C GLY A 274 29.89 12.82 -19.27
N PRO A 275 31.09 12.35 -19.62
CA PRO A 275 31.29 11.07 -20.32
C PRO A 275 30.73 9.85 -19.59
N MET A 276 30.52 9.92 -18.27
CA MET A 276 29.94 8.81 -17.50
C MET A 276 28.48 8.53 -17.91
N ALA A 277 27.78 9.48 -18.51
CA ALA A 277 26.41 9.28 -19.00
C ALA A 277 26.30 8.12 -19.99
N GLU A 278 27.32 7.90 -20.82
CA GLU A 278 27.33 6.79 -21.80
C GLU A 278 27.36 5.40 -21.12
N VAL A 279 27.76 5.32 -19.85
CA VAL A 279 27.82 4.08 -19.08
C VAL A 279 26.62 3.97 -18.14
N LEU A 280 26.38 5.01 -17.33
CA LEU A 280 25.38 4.96 -16.25
C LEU A 280 23.93 4.92 -16.77
N ILE A 281 23.63 5.59 -17.90
CA ILE A 281 22.26 5.62 -18.46
C ILE A 281 21.84 4.24 -18.97
N PRO A 282 22.64 3.55 -19.83
CA PRO A 282 22.33 2.17 -20.23
C PRO A 282 22.32 1.19 -19.06
N GLU A 283 23.25 1.34 -18.10
CA GLU A 283 23.34 0.46 -16.93
C GLU A 283 22.07 0.57 -16.06
N ALA A 284 21.64 1.79 -15.73
CA ALA A 284 20.41 2.03 -14.97
C ALA A 284 19.15 1.48 -15.66
N ALA A 285 19.07 1.58 -16.99
CA ALA A 285 17.95 1.00 -17.76
C ALA A 285 18.01 -0.53 -17.77
N SER A 286 19.21 -1.10 -17.97
CA SER A 286 19.44 -2.54 -17.97
C SER A 286 19.13 -3.19 -16.62
N GLU A 287 19.44 -2.53 -15.51
CA GLU A 287 19.09 -3.01 -14.16
C GLU A 287 17.57 -3.13 -13.95
N LEU A 288 16.79 -2.30 -14.63
CA LEU A 288 15.32 -2.35 -14.61
C LEU A 288 14.75 -3.30 -15.68
N GLY A 289 15.60 -3.90 -16.52
CA GLY A 289 15.17 -4.73 -17.65
C GLY A 289 14.41 -3.92 -18.71
N LEU A 290 14.66 -2.62 -18.80
CA LEU A 290 13.96 -1.71 -19.69
C LEU A 290 14.85 -1.30 -20.88
N ASP A 291 14.19 -1.08 -22.01
CA ASP A 291 14.74 -0.26 -23.09
C ASP A 291 14.66 1.22 -22.64
N PRO A 292 15.74 2.01 -22.72
CA PRO A 292 15.70 3.45 -22.46
C PRO A 292 14.56 4.16 -23.21
N ASP A 293 14.25 3.72 -24.43
CA ASP A 293 13.17 4.28 -25.26
C ASP A 293 11.75 3.88 -24.81
N ALA A 294 11.66 2.91 -23.91
CA ALA A 294 10.42 2.42 -23.31
C ALA A 294 10.18 2.95 -21.89
N VAL A 295 10.98 3.91 -21.40
CA VAL A 295 10.77 4.51 -20.08
C VAL A 295 9.44 5.25 -20.04
N THR A 296 8.65 4.95 -19.02
CA THR A 296 7.33 5.53 -18.75
C THR A 296 7.39 6.36 -17.46
N ARG A 297 6.28 6.98 -17.05
CA ARG A 297 6.23 7.77 -15.81
C ARG A 297 6.52 6.93 -14.57
N SER A 298 5.90 5.76 -14.45
CA SER A 298 6.14 4.83 -13.34
C SER A 298 7.58 4.32 -13.26
N HIS A 299 8.29 4.27 -14.40
CA HIS A 299 9.71 3.89 -14.44
C HIS A 299 10.66 5.04 -14.05
N LEU A 300 10.26 6.29 -14.24
CA LEU A 300 11.16 7.45 -14.17
C LEU A 300 11.78 7.61 -12.79
N GLY A 301 11.01 7.44 -11.71
CA GLY A 301 11.51 7.57 -10.33
C GLY A 301 12.63 6.58 -10.01
N ARG A 302 12.41 5.29 -10.27
CA ARG A 302 13.41 4.23 -10.07
C ARG A 302 14.60 4.38 -11.01
N TYR A 303 14.35 4.73 -12.27
CA TYR A 303 15.41 4.98 -13.24
C TYR A 303 16.36 6.07 -12.75
N LEU A 304 15.81 7.20 -12.30
CA LEU A 304 16.59 8.29 -11.73
C LEU A 304 17.23 7.90 -10.40
N GLY A 305 16.55 7.13 -9.55
CA GLY A 305 17.08 6.64 -8.27
C GLY A 305 18.30 5.72 -8.42
N ASN A 306 18.28 4.79 -9.40
CA ASN A 306 19.43 3.95 -9.73
C ASN A 306 20.62 4.81 -10.16
N LEU A 307 20.35 5.77 -11.05
CA LEU A 307 21.35 6.67 -11.57
C LEU A 307 21.94 7.56 -10.45
N ALA A 308 21.11 8.05 -9.53
CA ALA A 308 21.51 8.84 -8.36
C ALA A 308 22.51 8.12 -7.45
N ARG A 309 22.28 6.82 -7.21
CA ARG A 309 23.16 5.98 -6.36
C ARG A 309 24.54 5.77 -6.96
N GLN A 310 24.66 5.89 -8.28
CA GLN A 310 25.90 5.72 -9.04
C GLN A 310 26.61 7.06 -9.29
N LEU A 311 26.02 8.19 -8.87
CA LEU A 311 26.62 9.52 -9.05
C LEU A 311 27.86 9.71 -8.16
N PRO A 312 28.89 10.42 -8.67
CA PRO A 312 30.00 10.87 -7.83
C PRO A 312 29.54 11.81 -6.70
N ASP A 313 30.19 11.74 -5.54
CA ASP A 313 29.85 12.55 -4.34
C ASP A 313 29.75 14.06 -4.61
N GLY A 314 30.55 14.57 -5.56
CA GLY A 314 30.56 15.98 -5.95
C GLY A 314 29.35 16.44 -6.77
N LYS A 315 28.40 15.55 -7.11
CA LYS A 315 27.27 15.83 -8.01
C LYS A 315 25.89 15.89 -7.35
N GLN A 316 25.82 15.71 -6.03
CA GLN A 316 24.56 15.67 -5.29
C GLN A 316 23.77 16.98 -5.36
N ALA A 317 24.44 18.13 -5.33
CA ALA A 317 23.77 19.43 -5.40
C ALA A 317 23.14 19.68 -6.78
N GLU A 318 23.85 19.37 -7.86
CA GLU A 318 23.30 19.51 -9.22
C GLU A 318 22.23 18.44 -9.51
N TRP A 319 22.36 17.24 -8.94
CA TRP A 319 21.33 16.21 -8.98
C TRP A 319 20.02 16.70 -8.36
N HIS A 320 20.06 17.26 -7.15
CA HIS A 320 18.86 17.80 -6.50
C HIS A 320 18.20 18.94 -7.29
N ALA A 321 19.00 19.78 -7.96
CA ALA A 321 18.47 20.83 -8.83
C ALA A 321 17.78 20.24 -10.08
N LEU A 322 18.39 19.22 -10.70
CA LEU A 322 17.82 18.51 -11.84
C LEU A 322 16.54 17.76 -11.47
N SER A 323 16.55 17.01 -10.37
CA SER A 323 15.38 16.26 -9.90
C SER A 323 14.21 17.20 -9.60
N GLY A 324 14.45 18.33 -8.94
CA GLY A 324 13.40 19.33 -8.67
C GLY A 324 12.88 20.05 -9.92
N LEU A 325 13.66 20.14 -10.99
CA LEU A 325 13.19 20.64 -12.30
C LEU A 325 12.32 19.61 -13.01
N LEU A 326 12.71 18.34 -12.96
CA LEU A 326 11.95 17.24 -13.55
C LEU A 326 10.60 17.06 -12.83
N GLU A 327 10.61 17.05 -11.50
CA GLU A 327 9.40 16.99 -10.67
C GLU A 327 8.45 18.17 -10.99
N LYS A 328 8.95 19.41 -11.05
CA LYS A 328 8.12 20.57 -11.44
C LYS A 328 7.53 20.48 -12.85
N ARG A 329 8.23 19.83 -13.78
CA ARG A 329 7.83 19.77 -15.18
C ARG A 329 6.87 18.62 -15.45
N TYR A 330 6.91 17.55 -14.65
CA TYR A 330 6.20 16.29 -14.95
C TYR A 330 5.32 15.74 -13.82
N GLY A 331 5.34 16.35 -12.64
CA GLY A 331 4.61 15.90 -11.44
C GLY A 331 5.40 14.83 -10.70
#